data_AF-A0A519RES1-F1
#
_entry.id   AF-A0A519RES1-F1
#
_cell.length_a   1.000
_cell.length_b   1.000
_cell.length_c   1.000
_cell.angle_alpha   90.00
_cell.angle_beta   90.00
_cell.angle_gamma   90.00
#
_symmetry.space_group_name_H-M   'P 1'
#
loop_
_entity.id
_entity.type
_entity.pdbx_description
1 polymer ?
#
loop_
_entity_poly.entity_id
_entity_poly.type
_entity_poly.pdbx_seq_one_letter_code
_entity_poly.pdbx_strand_id
1 'polypeptide(L)' 'MKAKLKVMTVVGTRPEIIRLARVMAALDASEAIEHVIVHTGQNYDYEL' A
#
# COMPACT_ATOMS: atom_id res chain seq x y z
N MET A 1 -18.63 -8.98 -15.61
CA MET A 1 -17.86 -8.45 -14.46
C MET A 1 -17.23 -7.13 -14.88
N LYS A 2 -17.41 -6.04 -14.11
CA LYS A 2 -16.64 -4.81 -14.33
C LYS A 2 -15.18 -5.09 -13.97
N ALA A 3 -14.24 -4.61 -14.78
CA ALA A 3 -12.82 -4.67 -14.44
C ALA A 3 -12.57 -3.85 -13.16
N LYS A 4 -11.84 -4.42 -12.21
CA LYS A 4 -11.39 -3.70 -11.01
C LYS A 4 -10.30 -2.69 -11.38
N LEU A 5 -10.30 -1.53 -10.76
CA LEU A 5 -9.22 -0.56 -10.91
C LEU A 5 -7.99 -1.10 -10.18
N LYS A 6 -6.86 -1.21 -10.89
CA LYS A 6 -5.59 -1.61 -10.28
C LYS A 6 -4.91 -0.38 -9.70
N VAL A 7 -4.62 -0.42 -8.40
CA VAL A 7 -3.95 0.68 -7.68
C VAL A 7 -2.69 0.13 -7.04
N MET A 8 -1.56 0.80 -7.28
CA MET A 8 -0.28 0.45 -6.66
C MET A 8 0.13 1.53 -5.66
N THR A 9 0.34 1.12 -4.40
CA THR A 9 0.94 1.97 -3.38
C THR A 9 2.41 1.60 -3.23
N VAL A 10 3.31 2.54 -3.52
CA VAL A 10 4.76 2.36 -3.38
C VAL A 10 5.24 3.11 -2.13
N VAL A 11 5.93 2.42 -1.23
CA VAL A 11 6.49 2.96 0.02
C VAL A 11 7.93 2.48 0.22
N GLY A 12 8.73 3.21 0.98
CA GLY A 12 10.10 2.83 1.33
C GLY A 12 10.51 3.14 2.77
N THR A 13 9.67 3.87 3.51
CA THR A 13 10.00 4.37 4.85
C THR A 13 8.88 4.15 5.86
N ARG A 14 9.23 4.07 7.16
CA ARG A 14 8.23 3.95 8.24
C ARG A 14 7.22 5.12 8.24
N PRO A 15 7.62 6.39 8.08
CA PRO A 15 6.66 7.50 8.01
C PRO A 15 5.67 7.41 6.85
N GLU A 16 6.07 6.87 5.69
CA GLU A 16 5.16 6.69 4.56
C GLU A 16 4.08 5.64 4.86
N ILE A 17 4.47 4.51 5.46
CA ILE A 17 3.52 3.46 5.89
C ILE A 17 2.53 4.04 6.90
N ILE A 18 2.99 4.78 7.91
CA ILE A 18 2.14 5.41 8.93
C ILE A 18 1.14 6.38 8.29
N ARG A 19 1.61 7.26 7.40
CA ARG A 19 0.76 8.27 6.75
C ARG A 19 -0.25 7.66 5.80
N LEU A 20 0.08 6.56 5.14
CA LEU A 20 -0.77 5.91 4.14
C LEU A 20 -1.67 4.82 4.73
N ALA A 21 -1.49 4.42 6.00
CA ALA A 21 -2.22 3.31 6.62
C ALA A 21 -3.75 3.38 6.42
N ARG A 22 -4.36 4.55 6.62
CA ARG A 22 -5.81 4.72 6.44
C ARG A 22 -6.25 4.71 4.98
N VAL A 23 -5.40 5.16 4.06
CA VAL A 23 -5.65 5.11 2.63
C VAL A 23 -5.58 3.66 2.15
N MET A 24 -4.52 2.93 2.50
CA MET A 24 -4.35 1.51 2.16
C MET A 24 -5.52 0.68 2.68
N ALA A 25 -5.94 0.87 3.94
CA ALA A 25 -7.10 0.19 4.51
C ALA A 25 -8.42 0.48 3.75
N ALA A 26 -8.60 1.71 3.23
CA ALA A 26 -9.77 2.06 2.44
C ALA A 26 -9.73 1.45 1.03
N LEU A 27 -8.53 1.35 0.43
CA LEU A 27 -8.31 0.69 -0.86
C LEU A 27 -8.57 -0.82 -0.75
N ASP A 28 -8.09 -1.47 0.31
CA ASP A 28 -8.29 -2.91 0.56
C ASP A 28 -9.76 -3.27 0.82
N ALA A 29 -10.54 -2.36 1.42
CA ALA A 29 -11.96 -2.58 1.68
C ALA A 29 -12.86 -2.37 0.45
N SER A 30 -12.32 -1.85 -0.66
CA SER A 30 -13.11 -1.53 -1.85
C SER A 30 -13.22 -2.72 -2.80
N GLU A 31 -14.44 -3.20 -3.04
CA GLU A 31 -14.70 -4.28 -4.00
C GLU A 31 -14.31 -3.92 -5.45
N ALA A 32 -14.27 -2.61 -5.75
CA ALA A 32 -13.93 -2.08 -7.06
C ALA A 32 -12.42 -2.02 -7.33
N ILE A 33 -11.58 -2.27 -6.32
CA ILE A 33 -10.14 -2.06 -6.39
C ILE A 33 -9.39 -3.38 -6.25
N GLU A 34 -8.34 -3.53 -7.06
CA GLU A 34 -7.27 -4.51 -6.89
C GLU A 34 -6.05 -3.72 -6.41
N HIS A 35 -5.79 -3.76 -5.10
CA HIS A 35 -4.73 -2.98 -4.47
C HIS A 35 -3.44 -3.80 -4.36
N VAL A 36 -2.34 -3.23 -4.82
CA VAL A 36 -0.99 -3.82 -4.76
C VAL A 36 -0.09 -2.89 -3.96
N ILE A 37 0.62 -3.44 -2.98
CA ILE A 37 1.57 -2.68 -2.17
C ILE A 37 2.98 -3.11 -2.57
N VAL A 38 3.85 -2.14 -2.85
CA VAL A 38 5.27 -2.36 -3.16
C VAL A 38 6.11 -1.61 -2.13
N HIS A 39 6.99 -2.34 -1.45
CA HIS A 39 8.00 -1.74 -0.58
C HIS A 39 9.35 -1.67 -1.32
N THR A 40 9.96 -0.49 -1.40
CA THR A 40 11.20 -0.25 -2.17
C THR A 40 12.47 -0.73 -1.46
N GLY A 41 12.37 -1.04 -0.16
CA GLY A 41 13.50 -1.52 0.65
C GLY A 41 14.41 -0.41 1.19
N GLN A 42 14.04 0.87 1.06
CA GLN A 42 14.87 1.99 1.53
C GLN A 42 15.14 1.99 3.06
N ASN A 43 14.22 1.46 3.88
CA ASN A 43 14.42 1.24 5.32
C ASN A 43 14.21 -0.23 5.70
N TYR A 44 14.99 -1.14 5.10
CA TYR A 44 15.02 -2.55 5.51
C TYR A 44 16.02 -2.75 6.65
N ASP A 45 15.69 -2.21 7.83
CA ASP A 45 16.41 -2.55 9.07
C ASP A 45 15.67 -3.71 9.74
N TYR A 46 16.31 -4.88 9.78
CA TYR A 46 15.80 -6.11 10.40
C TYR A 46 15.94 -6.09 11.93
N GLU A 47 16.78 -5.18 12.46
CA GLU A 47 17.19 -5.16 13.86
C GLU A 47 16.51 -4.06 14.70
N LEU A 48 15.51 -3.35 14.15
CA LEU A 48 14.86 -2.20 14.80
C LEU A 48 13.34 -2.12 14.58
#